data_AF-A0A3D2GQN5-F1
#
_entry.id   AF-A0A3D2GQN5-F1
#
_cell.length_a   1.000
_cell.length_b   1.000
_cell.length_c   1.000
_cell.angle_alpha   90.00
_cell.angle_beta   90.00
_cell.angle_gamma   90.00
#
_symmetry.space_group_name_H-M   'P 1'
#
loop_
_entity.id
_entity.type
_entity.pdbx_description
1 polymer ?
#
loop_
_entity_poly.entity_id
_entity_poly.type
_entity_poly.pdbx_seq_one_letter_code
_entity_poly.pdbx_strand_id
1 'polypeptide(L)'
;MKKILIGLLVIIVLIVGALAAFVMTFDVEKYRPQIEAQATNAIGRKVSFGGPISMSLWPSLAIQVQDIRVANPTWTEKRSMLTAGTIDFSIAIMPLLQRKIAIERVFLDNIELSLEESAKGEKNWLLPIFDQTGKPVAQEPAPVLEEDGTKAPPLSLDVSQITLSNVRFSHRLDRANDTPVVHELLLNRVTVRAPESQRIGLDATGVFAGEEFNIGLRAGTLAELQAKTPFQVALTVTAVDSDMEVQGTVDMSGPLTADVNLAMQGSRFADLSRIIVNNPPLPEGEPYRLVSRLQVAPNEYQLSGLVLEFGESRFNGNFKFVMEDERPKLVGNIVSEVLNLGDFAIATDETAANDEAAPAAAGTAAAAPAALPWQALETADADVTFDFRNLTSVNAALGSVNGRVDLSGGRLVVEPLVANLAGGTINAQIIAESIGQF
;
A
#
# COMPACT_ATOMS: atom_id res chain seq x y z
N MET A 1 48.32 15.47 -30.52
CA MET A 1 47.42 14.52 -29.81
C MET A 1 48.09 13.91 -28.57
N LYS A 2 49.23 13.20 -28.66
CA LYS A 2 49.93 12.60 -27.49
C LYS A 2 50.19 13.57 -26.31
N LYS A 3 50.62 14.81 -26.55
CA LYS A 3 50.91 15.80 -25.49
C LYS A 3 49.64 16.30 -24.76
N ILE A 4 48.51 16.37 -25.46
CA ILE A 4 47.21 16.75 -24.89
C ILE A 4 46.67 15.59 -24.03
N LEU A 5 46.82 14.35 -24.51
CA LEU A 5 46.43 13.15 -23.78
C LEU A 5 47.25 12.96 -22.49
N ILE A 6 48.56 13.23 -22.55
CA ILE A 6 49.45 13.18 -21.38
C ILE A 6 49.12 14.31 -20.39
N GLY A 7 48.83 15.52 -20.87
CA GLY A 7 48.40 16.63 -20.02
C GLY A 7 47.08 16.33 -19.30
N LEU A 8 46.11 15.74 -19.99
CA LEU A 8 44.83 15.32 -19.41
C LEU A 8 45.02 14.23 -18.36
N LEU A 9 45.87 13.24 -18.62
CA LEU A 9 46.19 12.15 -17.69
C LEU A 9 46.84 12.69 -16.41
N VAL A 10 47.79 13.63 -16.53
CA VAL A 10 48.46 14.25 -15.38
C VAL A 10 47.47 15.06 -14.53
N ILE A 11 46.54 15.78 -15.16
CA ILE A 11 45.48 16.52 -14.45
C ILE A 11 44.54 15.54 -13.71
N ILE A 12 44.15 14.43 -14.35
CA ILE A 12 43.32 13.41 -13.72
C ILE A 12 44.05 12.79 -12.52
N VAL A 13 45.33 12.43 -12.66
CA VAL A 13 46.12 11.86 -11.55
C VAL A 13 46.30 12.85 -10.41
N LEU A 14 46.49 14.15 -10.69
CA LEU A 14 46.56 15.19 -9.67
C LEU A 14 45.21 15.40 -8.96
N ILE A 15 44.09 15.37 -9.69
CA ILE A 15 42.75 15.48 -9.10
C ILE A 15 42.45 14.26 -8.23
N VAL A 16 42.77 13.04 -8.71
CA VAL A 16 42.62 11.80 -7.94
C VAL A 16 43.52 11.81 -6.70
N GLY A 17 44.76 12.26 -6.84
CA GLY A 17 45.70 12.40 -5.72
C GLY A 17 45.25 13.43 -4.67
N ALA A 18 44.72 14.57 -5.10
CA ALA A 18 44.19 15.60 -4.21
C ALA A 18 42.90 15.15 -3.50
N LEU A 19 42.01 14.44 -4.20
CA LEU A 19 40.83 13.80 -3.62
C LEU A 19 41.22 12.72 -2.59
N ALA A 20 42.17 11.86 -2.93
CA ALA A 20 42.69 10.85 -2.01
C ALA A 20 43.31 11.50 -0.75
N ALA A 21 44.08 12.58 -0.92
CA ALA A 21 44.64 13.34 0.19
C ALA A 21 43.54 14.01 1.05
N PHE A 22 42.46 14.51 0.43
CA PHE A 22 41.31 15.06 1.15
C PHE A 22 40.62 14.01 2.03
N VAL A 23 40.29 12.82 1.51
CA VAL A 23 39.72 11.75 2.35
C VAL A 23 40.69 11.29 3.44
N MET A 24 41.99 11.23 3.14
CA MET A 24 42.99 10.84 4.15
C MET A 24 43.17 11.88 5.27
N THR A 25 42.77 13.13 5.04
CA THR A 25 42.93 14.23 6.02
C THR A 25 41.61 14.69 6.65
N PHE A 26 40.47 14.37 6.05
CA PHE A 26 39.15 14.79 6.50
C PHE A 26 38.52 13.76 7.44
N ASP A 27 38.60 14.04 8.75
CA ASP A 27 37.99 13.20 9.78
C ASP A 27 36.53 13.57 10.01
N VAL A 28 35.61 12.83 9.37
CA VAL A 28 34.15 13.02 9.52
C VAL A 28 33.69 12.79 10.95
N GLU A 29 34.39 11.95 11.71
CA GLU A 29 34.04 11.56 13.07
C GLU A 29 34.00 12.78 14.00
N LYS A 30 34.86 13.77 13.76
CA LYS A 30 34.89 15.05 14.50
C LYS A 30 33.60 15.85 14.36
N TYR A 31 32.85 15.64 13.28
CA TYR A 31 31.59 16.34 13.00
C TYR A 31 30.36 15.60 13.53
N ARG A 32 30.50 14.40 14.11
CA ARG A 32 29.39 13.61 14.67
C ARG A 32 28.42 14.45 15.53
N PRO A 33 28.87 15.24 16.54
CA PRO A 33 27.94 15.98 17.39
C PRO A 33 27.12 17.03 16.62
N GLN A 34 27.69 17.60 15.56
CA GLN A 34 27.01 18.59 14.71
C GLN A 34 26.00 17.91 13.80
N ILE A 35 26.33 16.76 13.23
CA ILE A 35 25.43 15.98 12.38
C ILE A 35 24.24 15.46 13.21
N GLU A 36 24.48 14.95 14.42
CA GLU A 36 23.43 14.51 15.35
C GLU A 36 22.50 15.66 15.75
N ALA A 37 23.06 16.83 16.06
CA ALA A 37 22.28 18.02 16.40
C ALA A 37 21.40 18.48 15.22
N GLN A 38 21.96 18.53 14.00
CA GLN A 38 21.21 18.91 12.81
C GLN A 38 20.12 17.89 12.47
N ALA A 39 20.43 16.59 12.54
CA ALA A 39 19.44 15.53 12.34
C ALA A 39 18.33 15.58 13.41
N THR A 40 18.69 15.84 14.66
CA THR A 40 17.74 16.00 15.76
C THR A 40 16.79 17.19 15.54
N ASN A 41 17.34 18.32 15.10
CA ASN A 41 16.54 19.51 14.80
C ASN A 41 15.63 19.31 13.59
N ALA A 42 16.10 18.61 12.56
CA ALA A 42 15.33 18.34 11.34
C ALA A 42 14.18 17.33 11.57
N ILE A 43 14.42 16.31 12.39
CA ILE A 43 13.43 15.24 12.66
C ILE A 43 12.53 15.59 13.87
N GLY A 44 12.99 16.49 14.74
CA GLY A 44 12.30 16.81 16.00
C GLY A 44 12.43 15.77 17.09
N ARG A 45 13.29 14.78 16.90
CA ARG A 45 13.54 13.68 17.83
C ARG A 45 15.03 13.47 17.96
N LYS A 46 15.49 13.11 19.16
CA LYS A 46 16.91 12.84 19.40
C LYS A 46 17.41 11.76 18.43
N VAL A 47 18.39 12.13 17.61
CA VAL A 47 19.11 11.22 16.72
C VAL A 47 20.49 10.99 17.30
N SER A 48 20.92 9.73 17.32
CA SER A 48 22.27 9.36 17.75
C SER A 48 22.85 8.32 16.79
N PHE A 49 24.16 8.38 16.60
CA PHE A 49 24.92 7.38 15.85
C PHE A 49 25.77 6.59 16.85
N GLY A 50 25.66 5.27 16.86
CA GLY A 50 26.40 4.39 17.78
C GLY A 50 27.66 3.77 17.15
N GLY A 51 27.75 3.75 15.82
CA GLY A 51 28.86 3.19 15.06
C GLY A 51 29.72 4.27 14.40
N PRO A 52 30.80 3.90 13.68
CA PRO A 52 31.68 4.84 13.02
C PRO A 52 31.00 5.56 11.85
N ILE A 53 31.43 6.79 11.57
CA ILE A 53 31.10 7.49 10.32
C ILE A 53 32.32 7.42 9.39
N SER A 54 32.16 6.82 8.23
CA SER A 54 33.25 6.69 7.25
C SER A 54 32.93 7.38 5.93
N MET A 55 33.98 7.79 5.23
CA MET A 55 33.90 8.44 3.93
C MET A 55 34.81 7.71 2.96
N SER A 56 34.32 7.48 1.75
CA SER A 56 35.11 6.97 0.63
C SER A 56 34.87 7.84 -0.62
N LEU A 57 35.82 7.84 -1.56
CA LEU A 57 35.87 8.81 -2.66
C LEU A 57 35.96 8.20 -4.06
N TRP A 58 35.88 6.88 -4.21
CA TRP A 58 36.01 6.26 -5.54
C TRP A 58 35.08 5.05 -5.68
N PRO A 59 34.26 4.97 -6.76
CA PRO A 59 34.15 5.90 -7.89
C PRO A 59 33.32 7.17 -7.62
N SER A 60 32.55 7.22 -6.52
CA SER A 60 31.78 8.38 -6.07
C SER A 60 32.08 8.72 -4.60
N LEU A 61 31.69 9.92 -4.16
CA LEU A 61 31.83 10.32 -2.75
C LEU A 61 30.75 9.60 -1.95
N ALA A 62 31.12 8.57 -1.20
CA ALA A 62 30.20 7.84 -0.34
C ALA A 62 30.43 8.16 1.14
N ILE A 63 29.34 8.49 1.84
CA ILE A 63 29.31 8.68 3.29
C ILE A 63 28.50 7.55 3.89
N GLN A 64 29.12 6.77 4.77
CA GLN A 64 28.50 5.67 5.48
C GLN A 64 28.36 6.01 6.96
N VAL A 65 27.16 5.83 7.51
CA VAL A 65 26.85 5.99 8.93
C VAL A 65 26.34 4.66 9.45
N GLN A 66 26.84 4.23 10.61
CA GLN A 66 26.42 2.98 11.24
C GLN A 66 25.69 3.19 12.57
N ASP A 67 24.77 2.27 12.87
CA ASP A 67 24.01 2.20 14.12
C ASP A 67 23.26 3.50 14.43
N ILE A 68 22.38 3.89 13.51
CA ILE A 68 21.53 5.07 13.62
C ILE A 68 20.35 4.73 14.53
N ARG A 69 20.04 5.62 15.48
CA ARG A 69 18.86 5.51 16.34
C ARG A 69 18.12 6.83 16.40
N VAL A 70 16.80 6.77 16.21
CA VAL A 70 15.86 7.86 16.45
C VAL A 70 15.06 7.52 17.70
N ALA A 71 15.10 8.39 18.71
CA ALA A 71 14.46 8.14 19.99
C ALA A 71 12.92 8.16 19.90
N ASN A 72 12.29 7.29 20.69
CA ASN A 72 10.84 7.23 20.87
C ASN A 72 10.41 8.11 22.08
N PRO A 73 9.15 8.59 22.18
CA PRO A 73 8.63 9.21 23.40
C PRO A 73 8.70 8.29 24.62
N THR A 74 8.72 8.85 25.83
CA THR A 74 8.84 8.05 27.07
C THR A 74 7.64 7.16 27.37
N TRP A 75 6.49 7.39 26.74
CA TRP A 75 5.29 6.57 26.93
C TRP A 75 5.29 5.27 26.11
N THR A 76 6.22 5.14 25.15
CA THR A 76 6.33 3.97 24.28
C THR A 76 7.12 2.83 24.94
N GLU A 77 6.83 1.60 24.53
CA GLU A 77 7.51 0.39 24.98
C GLU A 77 8.94 0.31 24.42
N LYS A 78 9.11 0.58 23.12
CA LYS A 78 10.43 0.59 22.48
C LYS A 78 11.12 1.93 22.70
N ARG A 79 12.38 1.92 23.12
CA ARG A 79 13.16 3.15 23.35
C ARG A 79 13.51 3.93 22.07
N SER A 80 13.51 3.27 20.93
CA SER A 80 13.83 3.86 19.63
C SER A 80 12.67 3.62 18.68
N MET A 81 12.23 4.70 18.01
CA MET A 81 11.20 4.65 16.98
C MET A 81 11.77 4.07 15.68
N LEU A 82 12.99 4.47 15.33
CA LEU A 82 13.71 3.96 14.16
C LEU A 82 15.11 3.55 14.59
N THR A 83 15.53 2.36 14.17
CA THR A 83 16.94 1.99 14.13
C THR A 83 17.32 1.63 12.69
N ALA A 84 18.55 1.94 12.31
CA ALA A 84 19.10 1.49 11.03
C ALA A 84 20.54 1.04 11.27
N GLY A 85 20.87 -0.17 10.81
CA GLY A 85 22.22 -0.72 10.95
C GLY A 85 23.23 0.09 10.16
N THR A 86 22.91 0.42 8.91
CA THR A 86 23.80 1.19 8.03
C THR A 86 23.00 2.09 7.09
N ILE A 87 23.50 3.30 6.88
CA ILE A 87 23.03 4.23 5.85
C ILE A 87 24.22 4.67 5.01
N ASP A 88 24.15 4.44 3.71
CA ASP A 88 25.14 4.85 2.72
C ASP A 88 24.56 5.87 1.75
N PHE A 89 25.16 7.05 1.69
CA PHE A 89 24.85 8.09 0.70
C PHE A 89 25.99 8.15 -0.32
N SER A 90 25.71 7.88 -1.58
CA SER A 90 26.67 8.01 -2.70
C SER A 90 26.35 9.27 -3.52
N ILE A 91 27.31 10.19 -3.59
CA ILE A 91 27.19 11.49 -4.27
C ILE A 91 28.12 11.53 -5.47
N ALA A 92 27.60 11.87 -6.64
CA ALA A 92 28.38 11.95 -7.87
C ALA A 92 29.45 13.06 -7.79
N ILE A 93 30.69 12.74 -8.15
CA ILE A 93 31.80 13.71 -8.09
C ILE A 93 31.74 14.73 -9.24
N MET A 94 31.38 14.30 -10.44
CA MET A 94 31.37 15.17 -11.63
C MET A 94 30.41 16.36 -11.50
N PRO A 95 29.15 16.18 -11.02
CA PRO A 95 28.24 17.30 -10.75
C PRO A 95 28.73 18.24 -9.66
N LEU A 96 29.47 17.75 -8.65
CA LEU A 96 29.99 18.60 -7.57
C LEU A 96 30.98 19.66 -8.09
N LEU A 97 31.77 19.33 -9.13
CA LEU A 97 32.63 20.31 -9.81
C LEU A 97 31.83 21.42 -10.50
N GLN A 98 30.59 21.13 -10.88
CA GLN A 98 29.61 22.07 -11.44
C GLN A 98 28.74 22.72 -10.36
N ARG A 99 29.06 22.52 -9.07
CA ARG A 99 28.28 22.97 -7.91
C ARG A 99 26.85 22.39 -7.87
N LYS A 100 26.65 21.20 -8.44
CA LYS A 100 25.39 20.43 -8.37
C LYS A 100 25.59 19.23 -7.46
N ILE A 101 24.68 19.01 -6.52
CA ILE A 101 24.69 17.82 -5.66
C ILE A 101 23.72 16.81 -6.27
N ALA A 102 24.25 15.73 -6.81
CA ALA A 102 23.46 14.61 -7.33
C ALA A 102 23.74 13.38 -6.46
N ILE A 103 22.71 12.92 -5.76
CA ILE A 103 22.75 11.69 -4.98
C ILE A 103 22.48 10.53 -5.93
N GLU A 104 23.52 9.77 -6.26
CA GLU A 104 23.41 8.60 -7.13
C GLU A 104 22.62 7.49 -6.45
N ARG A 105 22.89 7.26 -5.15
CA ARG A 105 22.29 6.18 -4.40
C ARG A 105 22.18 6.51 -2.92
N VAL A 106 21.03 6.20 -2.34
CA VAL A 106 20.84 6.07 -0.91
C VAL A 106 20.58 4.59 -0.62
N PHE A 107 21.39 3.98 0.23
CA PHE A 107 21.20 2.60 0.67
C PHE A 107 21.02 2.56 2.19
N LEU A 108 19.99 1.87 2.66
CA LEU A 108 19.72 1.64 4.06
C LEU A 108 19.55 0.14 4.29
N ASP A 109 20.15 -0.37 5.36
CA ASP A 109 20.09 -1.79 5.74
C ASP A 109 19.78 -1.99 7.21
N ASN A 110 19.11 -3.11 7.51
CA ASN A 110 18.65 -3.51 8.84
C ASN A 110 17.88 -2.38 9.54
N ILE A 111 16.73 -2.04 8.97
CA ILE A 111 15.88 -0.96 9.46
C ILE A 111 14.80 -1.56 10.36
N GLU A 112 14.68 -1.13 11.61
CA GLU A 112 13.55 -1.44 12.47
C GLU A 112 12.75 -0.15 12.71
N LEU A 113 11.49 -0.13 12.29
CA LEU A 113 10.55 0.97 12.51
C LEU A 113 9.44 0.49 13.46
N SER A 114 9.43 1.06 14.66
CA SER A 114 8.45 0.76 15.70
C SER A 114 7.43 1.88 15.79
N LEU A 115 6.22 1.61 15.30
CA LEU A 115 5.07 2.49 15.39
C LEU A 115 4.17 2.05 16.55
N GLU A 116 3.91 2.95 17.47
CA GLU A 116 3.11 2.69 18.66
C GLU A 116 2.01 3.74 18.76
N GLU A 117 0.80 3.27 19.05
CA GLU A 117 -0.37 4.10 19.35
C GLU A 117 -0.83 3.80 20.77
N SER A 118 -0.84 4.83 21.64
CA SER A 118 -1.30 4.70 23.02
C SER A 118 -2.82 4.60 23.08
N ALA A 119 -3.36 4.04 24.17
CA ALA A 119 -4.81 3.98 24.40
C ALA A 119 -5.50 5.37 24.47
N LYS A 120 -4.73 6.45 24.56
CA LYS A 120 -5.23 7.84 24.48
C LYS A 120 -5.21 8.41 23.05
N GLY A 121 -4.85 7.59 22.06
CA GLY A 121 -4.69 7.98 20.65
C GLY A 121 -3.37 8.71 20.35
N GLU A 122 -2.39 8.68 21.26
CA GLU A 122 -1.08 9.29 20.99
C GLU A 122 -0.29 8.40 20.03
N LYS A 123 0.23 8.99 18.95
CA LYS A 123 0.94 8.26 17.88
C LYS A 123 2.39 8.68 17.85
N ASN A 124 3.33 7.75 17.98
CA ASN A 124 4.75 8.10 18.05
C ASN A 124 5.33 8.57 16.68
N TRP A 125 4.72 8.19 15.56
CA TRP A 125 5.14 8.61 14.22
C TRP A 125 4.71 10.03 13.84
N LEU A 126 3.86 10.68 14.65
CA LEU A 126 3.59 12.09 14.47
C LEU A 126 4.82 12.88 14.92
N LEU A 127 5.58 13.36 13.93
CA LEU A 127 6.74 14.21 14.15
C LEU A 127 6.28 15.66 14.37
N PRO A 128 6.92 16.42 15.28
CA PRO A 128 6.65 17.84 15.41
C PRO A 128 7.05 18.56 14.11
N ILE A 129 6.22 19.48 13.64
CA ILE A 129 6.54 20.33 12.49
C ILE A 129 7.32 21.54 13.02
N PHE A 130 8.49 21.83 12.44
CA PHE A 130 9.31 22.99 12.80
C PHE A 130 9.31 24.03 11.68
N ASP A 131 9.38 25.31 12.05
CA ASP A 131 9.61 26.39 11.09
C ASP A 131 11.08 26.43 10.64
N GLN A 132 11.39 27.31 9.69
CA GLN A 132 12.74 27.54 9.15
C GLN A 132 13.75 28.05 10.22
N THR A 133 13.31 28.32 11.45
CA THR A 133 14.13 28.73 12.59
C THR A 133 14.27 27.65 13.66
N GLY A 134 13.74 26.45 13.43
CA GLY A 134 13.81 25.33 14.37
C GLY A 134 12.85 25.44 15.56
N LYS A 135 11.79 26.25 15.46
CA LYS A 135 10.75 26.35 16.50
C LYS A 135 9.53 25.49 16.13
N PRO A 136 8.89 24.81 17.11
CA PRO A 136 7.68 24.03 16.86
C PRO A 136 6.55 24.95 16.36
N VAL A 137 5.95 24.61 15.22
CA VAL A 137 4.79 25.32 14.66
C VAL A 137 3.53 24.63 15.17
N ALA A 138 2.70 25.36 15.93
CA ALA A 138 1.32 24.95 16.14
C ALA A 138 0.60 24.99 14.78
N GLN A 139 -0.15 23.93 14.43
CA GLN A 139 -0.92 23.84 13.19
C GLN A 139 -1.98 24.95 13.13
N GLU A 140 -1.62 26.08 12.55
CA GLU A 140 -2.52 27.11 12.05
C GLU A 140 -1.98 27.57 10.69
N PRO A 141 -2.84 27.89 9.69
CA PRO A 141 -2.37 28.18 8.33
C PRO A 141 -1.44 29.39 8.35
N ALA A 142 -0.19 29.18 7.95
CA ALA A 142 0.78 30.26 7.87
C ALA A 142 0.37 31.26 6.77
N PRO A 143 0.39 32.59 7.05
CA PRO A 143 0.24 33.59 6.02
C PRO A 143 1.40 33.54 5.04
N VAL A 144 1.06 33.68 3.76
CA VAL A 144 1.99 33.70 2.63
C VAL A 144 2.91 34.90 2.80
N LEU A 145 4.20 34.66 3.03
CA LEU A 145 5.23 35.69 2.98
C LEU A 145 5.79 35.74 1.57
N GLU A 146 5.65 36.91 0.93
CA GLU A 146 6.28 37.27 -0.32
C GLU A 146 7.81 37.20 -0.15
N GLU A 147 8.49 36.38 -0.97
CA GLU A 147 9.95 36.31 -1.01
C GLU A 147 10.52 37.48 -1.81
N ASP A 148 11.19 38.39 -1.10
CA ASP A 148 12.01 39.44 -1.70
C ASP A 148 13.37 38.88 -2.15
N GLY A 149 13.85 39.39 -3.29
CA GLY A 149 14.87 38.77 -4.12
C GLY A 149 16.31 38.90 -3.64
N THR A 150 17.01 37.77 -3.55
CA THR A 150 18.37 37.45 -4.07
C THR A 150 18.90 36.21 -3.34
N LYS A 151 18.45 35.02 -3.78
CA LYS A 151 19.02 33.74 -3.34
C LYS A 151 19.94 33.20 -4.43
N ALA A 152 21.09 32.67 -4.02
CA ALA A 152 21.92 31.79 -4.84
C ALA A 152 21.03 30.73 -5.53
N PRO A 153 21.38 30.25 -6.74
CA PRO A 153 20.57 29.24 -7.42
C PRO A 153 20.27 28.09 -6.45
N PRO A 154 18.99 27.67 -6.32
CA PRO A 154 18.62 26.64 -5.37
C PRO A 154 19.43 25.39 -5.65
N LEU A 155 20.02 24.82 -4.60
CA LEU A 155 20.70 23.54 -4.65
C LEU A 155 19.66 22.50 -5.09
N SER A 156 19.72 22.03 -6.34
CA SER A 156 18.82 20.99 -6.83
C SER A 156 19.29 19.65 -6.27
N LEU A 157 18.53 19.08 -5.35
CA LEU A 157 18.76 17.74 -4.81
C LEU A 157 18.12 16.72 -5.75
N ASP A 158 18.93 16.00 -6.51
CA ASP A 158 18.48 14.88 -7.35
C ASP A 158 18.85 13.56 -6.69
N VAL A 159 17.90 12.63 -6.58
CA VAL A 159 18.10 11.31 -5.96
C VAL A 159 17.75 10.24 -6.99
N SER A 160 18.75 9.61 -7.58
CA SER A 160 18.55 8.66 -8.67
C SER A 160 18.03 7.30 -8.19
N GLN A 161 18.52 6.81 -7.05
CA GLN A 161 18.12 5.51 -6.51
C GLN A 161 18.08 5.51 -4.98
N ILE A 162 17.03 4.91 -4.41
CA ILE A 162 16.92 4.58 -2.99
C ILE A 162 16.77 3.07 -2.88
N THR A 163 17.50 2.45 -1.96
CA THR A 163 17.40 1.02 -1.68
C THR A 163 17.34 0.78 -0.20
N LEU A 164 16.27 0.13 0.24
CA LEU A 164 16.07 -0.33 1.62
C LEU A 164 16.23 -1.84 1.62
N SER A 165 16.96 -2.40 2.58
CA SER A 165 17.09 -3.84 2.78
C SER A 165 16.81 -4.20 4.24
N ASN A 166 16.20 -5.37 4.47
CA ASN A 166 15.89 -5.89 5.79
C ASN A 166 15.12 -4.89 6.66
N VAL A 167 13.97 -4.43 6.17
CA VAL A 167 13.10 -3.51 6.92
C VAL A 167 12.08 -4.32 7.71
N ARG A 168 12.02 -4.09 9.02
CA ARG A 168 10.97 -4.58 9.90
C ARG A 168 10.12 -3.40 10.32
N PHE A 169 8.85 -3.45 9.96
CA PHE A 169 7.83 -2.54 10.45
C PHE A 169 7.01 -3.26 11.51
N SER A 170 6.91 -2.69 12.70
CA SER A 170 6.04 -3.17 13.77
C SER A 170 5.06 -2.06 14.15
N HIS A 171 3.76 -2.33 14.02
CA HIS A 171 2.71 -1.42 14.48
C HIS A 171 1.98 -2.03 15.67
N ARG A 172 2.06 -1.37 16.82
CA ARG A 172 1.41 -1.77 18.06
C ARG A 172 0.27 -0.81 18.39
N LEU A 173 -0.93 -1.35 18.56
CA LEU A 173 -2.08 -0.60 19.04
C LEU A 173 -2.40 -1.01 20.48
N ASP A 174 -2.31 -0.05 21.40
CA ASP A 174 -2.81 -0.22 22.76
C ASP A 174 -4.29 0.16 22.81
N ARG A 175 -5.17 -0.80 23.12
CA ARG A 175 -6.57 -0.52 23.44
C ARG A 175 -6.79 -0.57 24.96
N ALA A 176 -7.61 0.34 25.47
CA ALA A 176 -7.97 0.34 26.88
C ALA A 176 -8.68 -0.97 27.24
N ASN A 177 -8.10 -1.74 28.19
CA ASN A 177 -8.58 -3.04 28.68
C ASN A 177 -8.48 -4.24 27.72
N ASP A 178 -7.68 -4.17 26.64
CA ASP A 178 -7.49 -5.28 25.70
C ASP A 178 -6.00 -5.64 25.54
N THR A 179 -5.71 -6.84 25.05
CA THR A 179 -4.34 -7.22 24.69
C THR A 179 -3.86 -6.36 23.51
N PRO A 180 -2.63 -5.81 23.56
CA PRO A 180 -2.08 -5.03 22.46
C PRO A 180 -2.03 -5.84 21.17
N VAL A 181 -2.52 -5.26 20.08
CA VAL A 181 -2.46 -5.89 18.76
C VAL A 181 -1.18 -5.42 18.08
N VAL A 182 -0.33 -6.37 17.69
CA VAL A 182 0.93 -6.08 16.98
C VAL A 182 0.83 -6.63 15.56
N HIS A 183 0.97 -5.73 14.58
CA HIS A 183 1.10 -6.08 13.18
C HIS A 183 2.56 -5.94 12.76
N GLU A 184 3.12 -7.01 12.20
CA GLU A 184 4.46 -6.99 11.61
C GLU A 184 4.40 -7.07 10.09
N LEU A 185 5.23 -6.26 9.45
CA LEU A 185 5.49 -6.29 8.01
C LEU A 185 7.01 -6.32 7.82
N LEU A 186 7.46 -7.32 7.05
CA LEU A 186 8.86 -7.44 6.68
C LEU A 186 9.02 -7.04 5.22
N LEU A 187 9.94 -6.13 4.92
CA LEU A 187 10.37 -5.82 3.57
C LEU A 187 11.81 -6.31 3.42
N ASN A 188 11.99 -7.36 2.63
CA ASN A 188 13.30 -7.92 2.33
C ASN A 188 14.14 -6.89 1.55
N ARG A 189 13.52 -6.26 0.55
CA ARG A 189 14.14 -5.20 -0.23
C ARG A 189 13.09 -4.29 -0.86
N VAL A 190 13.34 -2.99 -0.82
CA VAL A 190 12.63 -1.96 -1.59
C VAL A 190 13.64 -1.18 -2.41
N THR A 191 13.44 -1.06 -3.71
CA THR A 191 14.30 -0.26 -4.59
C THR A 191 13.44 0.73 -5.35
N VAL A 192 13.69 2.01 -5.16
CA VAL A 192 13.08 3.10 -5.92
C VAL A 192 14.14 3.67 -6.85
N ARG A 193 13.86 3.78 -8.14
CA ARG A 193 14.70 4.41 -9.16
C ARG A 193 13.92 5.55 -9.79
N ALA A 194 14.45 6.76 -9.73
CA ALA A 194 13.81 7.96 -10.27
C ALA A 194 14.85 8.88 -10.95
N PRO A 195 15.62 8.40 -11.94
CA PRO A 195 16.60 9.23 -12.63
C PRO A 195 15.89 10.32 -13.47
N GLU A 196 16.50 11.51 -13.60
CA GLU A 196 15.91 12.69 -14.26
C GLU A 196 15.21 12.41 -15.61
N SER A 197 15.77 11.53 -16.43
CA SER A 197 15.31 11.28 -17.81
C SER A 197 14.79 9.86 -18.06
N GLN A 198 14.54 9.06 -17.04
CA GLN A 198 13.95 7.72 -17.22
C GLN A 198 12.68 7.56 -16.38
N ARG A 199 11.93 6.49 -16.70
CA ARG A 199 10.73 6.13 -15.96
C ARG A 199 11.06 5.80 -14.52
N ILE A 200 10.21 6.26 -13.62
CA ILE A 200 10.27 5.89 -12.22
C ILE A 200 9.97 4.40 -12.10
N GLY A 201 10.77 3.69 -11.32
CA GLY A 201 10.57 2.29 -10.98
C GLY A 201 10.59 2.07 -9.48
N LEU A 202 9.69 1.24 -8.98
CA LEU A 202 9.70 0.73 -7.61
C LEU A 202 9.59 -0.78 -7.66
N ASP A 203 10.54 -1.48 -7.04
CA ASP A 203 10.47 -2.93 -6.84
C ASP A 203 10.51 -3.18 -5.32
N ALA A 204 9.55 -3.92 -4.78
CA ALA A 204 9.48 -4.26 -3.36
C ALA A 204 9.20 -5.76 -3.17
N THR A 205 9.87 -6.37 -2.19
CA THR A 205 9.69 -7.77 -1.80
C THR A 205 9.59 -7.85 -0.29
N GLY A 206 8.76 -8.75 0.22
CA GLY A 206 8.53 -8.83 1.66
C GLY A 206 7.67 -10.00 2.09
N VAL A 207 7.34 -10.00 3.37
CA VAL A 207 6.45 -10.96 4.02
C VAL A 207 5.43 -10.19 4.83
N PHE A 208 4.15 -10.47 4.62
CA PHE A 208 3.04 -9.92 5.37
C PHE A 208 2.12 -11.05 5.83
N ALA A 209 1.78 -11.09 7.12
CA ALA A 209 0.98 -12.17 7.70
C ALA A 209 1.53 -13.60 7.44
N GLY A 210 2.84 -13.73 7.26
CA GLY A 210 3.51 -15.00 6.92
C GLY A 210 3.57 -15.32 5.42
N GLU A 211 2.92 -14.52 4.59
CA GLU A 211 2.84 -14.72 3.14
C GLU A 211 3.83 -13.81 2.40
N GLU A 212 4.58 -14.39 1.46
CA GLU A 212 5.50 -13.62 0.63
C GLU A 212 4.72 -12.75 -0.36
N PHE A 213 5.25 -11.55 -0.62
CA PHE A 213 4.73 -10.69 -1.67
C PHE A 213 5.83 -10.00 -2.47
N ASN A 214 5.50 -9.68 -3.71
CA ASN A 214 6.31 -8.90 -4.63
C ASN A 214 5.46 -7.78 -5.25
N ILE A 215 6.02 -6.59 -5.35
CA ILE A 215 5.41 -5.43 -6.00
C ILE A 215 6.41 -4.85 -6.99
N GLY A 216 6.00 -4.72 -8.25
CA GLY A 216 6.73 -3.99 -9.28
C GLY A 216 5.88 -2.87 -9.83
N LEU A 217 6.33 -1.62 -9.70
CA LEU A 217 5.70 -0.43 -10.24
C LEU A 217 6.63 0.26 -11.23
N ARG A 218 6.09 0.65 -12.37
CA ARG A 218 6.71 1.54 -13.35
C ARG A 218 5.76 2.69 -13.61
N ALA A 219 6.25 3.91 -13.49
CA ALA A 219 5.46 5.12 -13.71
C ALA A 219 6.15 6.04 -14.73
N GLY A 220 5.57 7.22 -14.94
CA GLY A 220 6.18 8.29 -15.72
C GLY A 220 7.56 8.71 -15.23
N THR A 221 8.13 9.68 -15.91
CA THR A 221 9.38 10.34 -15.51
C THR A 221 9.14 11.32 -14.37
N LEU A 222 10.20 11.66 -13.64
CA LEU A 222 10.14 12.69 -12.60
C LEU A 222 9.66 14.05 -13.16
N ALA A 223 10.03 14.38 -14.40
CA ALA A 223 9.59 15.60 -15.07
C ALA A 223 8.07 15.63 -15.32
N GLU A 224 7.47 14.50 -15.73
CA GLU A 224 6.01 14.39 -15.93
C GLU A 224 5.26 14.57 -14.61
N LEU A 225 5.75 13.96 -13.52
CA LEU A 225 5.17 14.11 -12.18
C LEU A 225 5.28 15.56 -11.66
N GLN A 226 6.43 16.21 -11.85
CA GLN A 226 6.65 17.61 -11.46
C GLN A 226 5.80 18.59 -12.29
N ALA A 227 5.67 18.33 -13.59
CA ALA A 227 4.84 19.11 -14.50
C ALA A 227 3.34 18.80 -14.38
N LYS A 228 2.97 17.77 -13.58
CA LYS A 228 1.60 17.28 -13.42
C LYS A 228 0.92 16.90 -14.74
N THR A 229 1.69 16.43 -15.72
CA THR A 229 1.15 15.97 -16.99
C THR A 229 0.70 14.51 -16.87
N PRO A 230 -0.27 14.04 -17.68
CA PRO A 230 -0.65 12.63 -17.70
C PRO A 230 0.54 11.71 -17.96
N PHE A 231 0.64 10.60 -17.23
CA PHE A 231 1.72 9.63 -17.38
C PHE A 231 1.22 8.18 -17.31
N GLN A 232 1.96 7.27 -17.93
CA GLN A 232 1.64 5.85 -17.89
C GLN A 232 2.07 5.20 -16.58
N VAL A 233 1.26 4.27 -16.09
CA VAL A 233 1.54 3.42 -14.95
C VAL A 233 1.39 1.96 -15.32
N ALA A 234 2.29 1.14 -14.79
CA ALA A 234 2.22 -0.31 -14.81
C ALA A 234 2.58 -0.83 -13.43
N LEU A 235 1.64 -1.47 -12.75
CA LEU A 235 1.78 -2.09 -11.44
C LEU A 235 1.58 -3.60 -11.59
N THR A 236 2.45 -4.36 -10.95
CA THR A 236 2.40 -5.81 -10.82
C THR A 236 2.49 -6.13 -9.34
N VAL A 237 1.62 -6.99 -8.85
CA VAL A 237 1.61 -7.47 -7.47
C VAL A 237 1.42 -8.97 -7.48
N THR A 238 2.28 -9.70 -6.80
CA THR A 238 2.13 -11.13 -6.56
C THR A 238 2.12 -11.37 -5.06
N ALA A 239 1.08 -12.00 -4.54
CA ALA A 239 0.95 -12.40 -3.14
C ALA A 239 -0.03 -13.57 -3.05
N VAL A 240 0.13 -14.49 -2.09
CA VAL A 240 -0.83 -15.61 -1.85
C VAL A 240 -1.30 -16.31 -3.14
N ASP A 241 -0.35 -16.77 -3.97
CA ASP A 241 -0.60 -17.43 -5.26
C ASP A 241 -1.56 -16.67 -6.19
N SER A 242 -1.53 -15.34 -6.07
CA SER A 242 -2.40 -14.42 -6.80
C SER A 242 -1.58 -13.33 -7.46
N ASP A 243 -1.78 -13.16 -8.75
CA ASP A 243 -1.16 -12.12 -9.56
C ASP A 243 -2.17 -11.02 -9.86
N MET A 244 -1.76 -9.78 -9.72
CA MET A 244 -2.52 -8.59 -10.08
C MET A 244 -1.67 -7.70 -10.98
N GLU A 245 -2.23 -7.29 -12.11
CA GLU A 245 -1.65 -6.33 -13.02
C GLU A 245 -2.58 -5.13 -13.20
N VAL A 246 -2.02 -3.92 -13.15
CA VAL A 246 -2.72 -2.68 -13.44
C VAL A 246 -1.91 -1.89 -14.45
N GLN A 247 -2.51 -1.53 -15.58
CA GLN A 247 -1.82 -0.79 -16.64
C GLN A 247 -2.72 0.30 -17.21
N GLY A 248 -2.21 1.53 -17.31
CA GLY A 248 -2.99 2.63 -17.88
C GLY A 248 -2.35 3.99 -17.70
N THR A 249 -3.20 5.02 -17.63
CA THR A 249 -2.77 6.42 -17.53
C THR A 249 -3.30 7.05 -16.25
N VAL A 250 -2.46 7.82 -15.58
CA VAL A 250 -2.82 8.67 -14.44
C VAL A 250 -2.65 10.12 -14.84
N ASP A 251 -3.63 10.95 -14.52
CA ASP A 251 -3.61 12.39 -14.74
C ASP A 251 -3.73 13.13 -13.39
N MET A 252 -2.75 14.01 -13.15
CA MET A 252 -2.65 14.84 -11.94
C MET A 252 -2.66 16.34 -12.27
N SER A 253 -3.02 16.72 -13.50
CA SER A 253 -3.10 18.12 -13.95
C SER A 253 -4.22 18.89 -13.25
N GLY A 254 -5.25 18.17 -12.78
CA GLY A 254 -6.31 18.63 -11.89
C GLY A 254 -6.44 17.71 -10.67
N PRO A 255 -7.68 17.41 -10.22
CA PRO A 255 -7.91 16.31 -9.30
C PRO A 255 -7.36 14.99 -9.87
N LEU A 256 -6.91 14.09 -9.00
CA LEU A 256 -6.38 12.79 -9.43
C LEU A 256 -7.45 12.04 -10.22
N THR A 257 -7.13 11.73 -11.49
CA THR A 257 -7.92 10.80 -12.29
C THR A 257 -7.03 9.70 -12.84
N ALA A 258 -7.62 8.53 -13.09
CA ALA A 258 -6.90 7.41 -13.69
C ALA A 258 -7.82 6.63 -14.61
N ASP A 259 -7.25 6.09 -15.68
CA ASP A 259 -7.92 5.16 -16.57
C ASP A 259 -7.00 3.97 -16.77
N VAL A 260 -7.33 2.86 -16.11
CA VAL A 260 -6.45 1.69 -16.00
C VAL A 260 -7.21 0.41 -16.32
N ASN A 261 -6.52 -0.53 -16.97
CA ASN A 261 -6.95 -1.91 -17.07
C ASN A 261 -6.44 -2.66 -15.85
N LEU A 262 -7.34 -3.33 -15.15
CA LEU A 262 -7.08 -4.20 -14.01
C LEU A 262 -7.24 -5.65 -14.48
N ALA A 263 -6.25 -6.48 -14.21
CA ALA A 263 -6.33 -7.92 -14.33
C ALA A 263 -5.86 -8.55 -13.01
N MET A 264 -6.57 -9.55 -12.54
CA MET A 264 -6.19 -10.33 -11.37
C MET A 264 -6.51 -11.79 -11.61
N GLN A 265 -5.67 -12.70 -11.13
CA GLN A 265 -5.92 -14.13 -11.20
C GLN A 265 -5.22 -14.85 -10.06
N GLY A 266 -5.78 -15.96 -9.61
CA GLY A 266 -5.17 -16.81 -8.60
C GLY A 266 -5.80 -18.20 -8.60
N SER A 267 -5.11 -19.17 -8.01
CA SER A 267 -5.58 -20.55 -7.94
C SER A 267 -6.63 -20.79 -6.87
N ARG A 268 -6.68 -19.95 -5.83
CA ARG A 268 -7.55 -20.13 -4.66
C ARG A 268 -8.00 -18.78 -4.12
N PHE A 269 -9.26 -18.42 -4.33
CA PHE A 269 -9.81 -17.16 -3.83
C PHE A 269 -9.75 -17.02 -2.30
N ALA A 270 -9.90 -18.14 -1.57
CA ALA A 270 -9.82 -18.17 -0.11
C ALA A 270 -8.49 -17.62 0.43
N ASP A 271 -7.38 -17.75 -0.30
CA ASP A 271 -6.06 -17.33 0.19
C ASP A 271 -5.93 -15.79 0.24
N LEU A 272 -6.77 -15.05 -0.49
CA LEU A 272 -6.86 -13.59 -0.39
C LEU A 272 -7.28 -13.10 1.00
N SER A 273 -8.02 -13.93 1.76
CA SER A 273 -8.41 -13.58 3.12
C SER A 273 -7.20 -13.27 4.01
N ARG A 274 -6.09 -14.01 3.84
CA ARG A 274 -4.87 -13.90 4.66
C ARG A 274 -4.19 -12.54 4.55
N ILE A 275 -4.38 -11.85 3.42
CA ILE A 275 -3.80 -10.51 3.17
C ILE A 275 -4.80 -9.37 3.42
N ILE A 276 -6.06 -9.70 3.72
CA ILE A 276 -7.09 -8.72 4.09
C ILE A 276 -7.12 -8.57 5.61
N VAL A 277 -7.16 -7.32 6.08
CA VAL A 277 -7.28 -7.03 7.51
C VAL A 277 -8.53 -7.72 8.08
N ASN A 278 -8.36 -8.40 9.21
CA ASN A 278 -9.36 -9.24 9.90
C ASN A 278 -9.64 -10.62 9.27
N ASN A 279 -8.91 -11.03 8.23
CA ASN A 279 -9.00 -12.36 7.62
C ASN A 279 -10.46 -12.84 7.42
N PRO A 280 -11.28 -12.11 6.63
CA PRO A 280 -12.69 -12.40 6.50
C PRO A 280 -12.89 -13.78 5.87
N PRO A 281 -13.94 -14.52 6.25
CA PRO A 281 -14.24 -15.79 5.62
C PRO A 281 -14.60 -15.57 4.15
N LEU A 282 -13.84 -16.21 3.25
CA LEU A 282 -14.08 -16.21 1.81
C LEU A 282 -14.46 -17.63 1.35
N PRO A 283 -15.21 -17.77 0.25
CA PRO A 283 -15.53 -19.09 -0.32
C PRO A 283 -14.27 -19.92 -0.64
N GLU A 284 -14.36 -21.24 -0.45
CA GLU A 284 -13.22 -22.13 -0.61
C GLU A 284 -12.78 -22.33 -2.08
N GLY A 285 -11.47 -22.38 -2.29
CA GLY A 285 -10.85 -23.37 -3.19
C GLY A 285 -10.94 -23.20 -4.71
N GLU A 286 -11.73 -22.27 -5.24
CA GLU A 286 -11.87 -22.12 -6.69
C GLU A 286 -10.82 -21.17 -7.31
N PRO A 287 -10.28 -21.49 -8.50
CA PRO A 287 -9.53 -20.55 -9.31
C PRO A 287 -10.41 -19.36 -9.67
N TYR A 288 -9.78 -18.19 -9.74
CA TYR A 288 -10.49 -16.97 -10.10
C TYR A 288 -9.69 -16.14 -11.08
N ARG A 289 -10.41 -15.39 -11.91
CA ARG A 289 -9.86 -14.41 -12.84
C ARG A 289 -10.79 -13.21 -12.92
N LEU A 290 -10.23 -12.03 -12.72
CA LEU A 290 -10.94 -10.76 -12.81
C LEU A 290 -10.25 -9.89 -13.86
N VAL A 291 -11.03 -9.35 -14.79
CA VAL A 291 -10.57 -8.33 -15.74
C VAL A 291 -11.58 -7.21 -15.77
N SER A 292 -11.13 -5.96 -15.68
CA SER A 292 -11.99 -4.78 -15.76
C SER A 292 -11.20 -3.57 -16.22
N ARG A 293 -11.87 -2.61 -16.86
CA ARG A 293 -11.36 -1.24 -16.93
C ARG A 293 -11.83 -0.49 -15.68
N LEU A 294 -10.93 0.18 -15.00
CA LEU A 294 -11.20 1.01 -13.83
C LEU A 294 -10.91 2.47 -14.19
N GLN A 295 -11.94 3.30 -14.12
CA GLN A 295 -11.81 4.75 -14.20
C GLN A 295 -11.95 5.33 -12.79
N VAL A 296 -10.95 6.09 -12.39
CA VAL A 296 -10.90 6.76 -11.09
C VAL A 296 -11.09 8.25 -11.31
N ALA A 297 -12.03 8.83 -10.60
CA ALA A 297 -12.30 10.26 -10.52
C ALA A 297 -12.51 10.65 -9.04
N PRO A 298 -12.51 11.96 -8.71
CA PRO A 298 -12.80 12.39 -7.35
C PRO A 298 -14.14 11.84 -6.87
N ASN A 299 -14.11 11.08 -5.78
CA ASN A 299 -15.28 10.42 -5.17
C ASN A 299 -16.05 9.46 -6.08
N GLU A 300 -15.56 9.11 -7.26
CA GLU A 300 -16.23 8.20 -8.19
C GLU A 300 -15.25 7.18 -8.77
N TYR A 301 -15.60 5.90 -8.67
CA TYR A 301 -14.85 4.78 -9.24
C TYR A 301 -15.75 3.97 -10.14
N GLN A 302 -15.42 3.88 -11.43
CA GLN A 302 -16.21 3.17 -12.41
C GLN A 302 -15.46 1.93 -12.92
N LEU A 303 -16.01 0.75 -12.65
CA LEU A 303 -15.59 -0.52 -13.23
C LEU A 303 -16.47 -0.80 -14.46
N SER A 304 -15.86 -0.81 -15.63
CA SER A 304 -16.54 -1.08 -16.90
C SER A 304 -16.03 -2.35 -17.53
N GLY A 305 -16.96 -3.14 -18.10
CA GLY A 305 -16.63 -4.39 -18.77
C GLY A 305 -16.01 -5.42 -17.81
N LEU A 306 -16.47 -5.46 -16.57
CA LEU A 306 -16.03 -6.46 -15.60
C LEU A 306 -16.33 -7.84 -16.16
N VAL A 307 -15.32 -8.71 -16.15
CA VAL A 307 -15.42 -10.15 -16.32
C VAL A 307 -14.80 -10.79 -15.10
N LEU A 308 -15.62 -11.44 -14.28
CA LEU A 308 -15.18 -12.23 -13.13
C LEU A 308 -15.50 -13.69 -13.41
N GLU A 309 -14.47 -14.51 -13.49
CA GLU A 309 -14.55 -15.96 -13.54
C GLU A 309 -14.17 -16.47 -12.15
N PHE A 310 -15.01 -17.33 -11.60
CA PHE A 310 -14.84 -17.91 -10.26
C PHE A 310 -15.39 -19.33 -10.30
N GLY A 311 -14.51 -20.33 -10.26
CA GLY A 311 -14.87 -21.71 -10.50
C GLY A 311 -15.51 -21.91 -11.88
N GLU A 312 -16.72 -22.47 -11.91
CA GLU A 312 -17.51 -22.63 -13.14
C GLU A 312 -18.38 -21.40 -13.45
N SER A 313 -18.43 -20.46 -12.52
CA SER A 313 -19.28 -19.27 -12.61
C SER A 313 -18.59 -18.14 -13.36
N ARG A 314 -19.32 -17.49 -14.27
CA ARG A 314 -18.82 -16.32 -15.02
C ARG A 314 -19.78 -15.15 -14.93
N PHE A 315 -19.28 -14.04 -14.40
CA PHE A 315 -20.03 -12.81 -14.20
C PHE A 315 -19.52 -11.71 -15.11
N ASN A 316 -20.46 -10.96 -15.68
CA ASN A 316 -20.22 -9.80 -16.50
C ASN A 316 -20.96 -8.62 -15.90
N GLY A 317 -20.31 -7.46 -15.78
CA GLY A 317 -20.97 -6.33 -15.14
C GLY A 317 -20.33 -4.98 -15.37
N ASN A 318 -21.03 -3.96 -14.90
CA ASN A 318 -20.49 -2.62 -14.75
C ASN A 318 -20.92 -2.10 -13.40
N PHE A 319 -19.99 -1.48 -12.69
CA PHE A 319 -20.22 -0.93 -11.37
C PHE A 319 -19.69 0.48 -11.29
N LYS A 320 -20.40 1.33 -10.56
CA LYS A 320 -19.99 2.67 -10.20
C LYS A 320 -20.09 2.81 -8.69
N PHE A 321 -18.98 3.13 -8.06
CA PHE A 321 -18.89 3.39 -6.63
C PHE A 321 -18.74 4.89 -6.44
N VAL A 322 -19.72 5.52 -5.79
CA VAL A 322 -19.70 6.93 -5.42
C VAL A 322 -19.42 7.01 -3.93
N MET A 323 -18.29 7.60 -3.55
CA MET A 323 -17.94 7.83 -2.15
C MET A 323 -18.62 9.13 -1.70
N GLU A 324 -19.79 9.04 -1.07
CA GLU A 324 -20.43 10.16 -0.37
C GLU A 324 -19.96 10.18 1.10
N ASP A 325 -19.92 11.37 1.73
CA ASP A 325 -19.20 11.59 3.01
C ASP A 325 -19.58 10.62 4.15
N GLU A 326 -20.84 10.20 4.24
CA GLU A 326 -21.31 9.30 5.30
C GLU A 326 -21.58 7.86 4.83
N ARG A 327 -21.90 7.65 3.55
CA ARG A 327 -22.29 6.34 3.00
C ARG A 327 -21.88 6.22 1.53
N PRO A 328 -20.97 5.31 1.16
CA PRO A 328 -20.70 5.04 -0.24
C PRO A 328 -21.92 4.41 -0.92
N LYS A 329 -22.19 4.81 -2.16
CA LYS A 329 -23.25 4.26 -3.00
C LYS A 329 -22.68 3.42 -4.13
N LEU A 330 -23.11 2.15 -4.21
CA LEU A 330 -22.79 1.25 -5.32
C LEU A 330 -23.94 1.19 -6.31
N VAL A 331 -23.71 1.53 -7.58
CA VAL A 331 -24.71 1.39 -8.65
C VAL A 331 -24.17 0.47 -9.73
N GLY A 332 -24.95 -0.49 -10.21
CA GLY A 332 -24.47 -1.35 -11.28
C GLY A 332 -25.40 -2.42 -11.77
N ASN A 333 -24.82 -3.27 -12.61
CA ASN A 333 -25.47 -4.45 -13.15
C ASN A 333 -24.49 -5.62 -13.13
N ILE A 334 -25.01 -6.81 -12.84
CA ILE A 334 -24.28 -8.06 -12.92
C ILE A 334 -25.11 -9.10 -13.67
N VAL A 335 -24.50 -9.79 -14.61
CA VAL A 335 -25.13 -10.82 -15.41
C VAL A 335 -24.27 -12.05 -15.33
N SER A 336 -24.88 -13.23 -15.19
CA SER A 336 -24.17 -14.50 -15.28
C SER A 336 -24.96 -15.46 -16.16
N GLU A 337 -24.24 -16.13 -17.07
CA GLU A 337 -24.82 -17.24 -17.82
C GLU A 337 -24.98 -18.47 -16.94
N VAL A 338 -23.97 -18.76 -16.11
CA VAL A 338 -23.94 -19.89 -15.19
C VAL A 338 -23.49 -19.39 -13.82
N LEU A 339 -24.35 -19.58 -12.82
CA LEU A 339 -24.03 -19.38 -11.41
C LEU A 339 -24.13 -20.71 -10.70
N ASN A 340 -22.99 -21.24 -10.26
CA ASN A 340 -22.95 -22.41 -9.39
C ASN A 340 -22.86 -21.93 -7.94
N LEU A 341 -23.92 -22.20 -7.17
CA LEU A 341 -23.99 -21.83 -5.76
C LEU A 341 -22.99 -22.63 -4.90
N GLY A 342 -22.52 -23.78 -5.39
CA GLY A 342 -21.50 -24.59 -4.72
C GLY A 342 -20.16 -23.86 -4.61
N ASP A 343 -19.80 -23.07 -5.64
CA ASP A 343 -18.55 -22.31 -5.68
C ASP A 343 -18.47 -21.30 -4.51
N PHE A 344 -19.61 -20.81 -4.02
CA PHE A 344 -19.69 -19.78 -2.97
C PHE A 344 -19.88 -20.34 -1.55
N ALA A 345 -19.72 -21.65 -1.37
CA ALA A 345 -19.79 -22.25 -0.04
C ALA A 345 -18.64 -21.71 0.84
N ILE A 346 -19.01 -21.06 1.94
CA ILE A 346 -18.07 -20.66 3.00
C ILE A 346 -17.93 -21.84 3.94
N ALA A 347 -16.70 -22.30 4.19
CA ALA A 347 -16.45 -23.26 5.24
C ALA A 347 -16.87 -22.66 6.59
N THR A 348 -17.87 -23.27 7.23
CA THR A 348 -18.18 -22.99 8.62
C THR A 348 -17.17 -23.75 9.46
N ASP A 349 -16.21 -23.05 10.05
CA ASP A 349 -15.32 -23.61 11.08
C ASP A 349 -16.17 -24.03 12.30
N GLU A 350 -16.68 -25.25 12.27
CA GLU A 350 -17.35 -25.87 13.42
C GLU A 350 -16.42 -26.79 14.23
N THR A 351 -15.13 -26.89 13.89
CA THR A 351 -14.18 -27.76 14.62
C THR A 351 -12.78 -27.18 14.75
N ALA A 352 -12.63 -26.22 15.66
CA ALA A 352 -11.36 -25.91 16.30
C ALA A 352 -11.53 -25.74 17.81
N ALA A 353 -12.06 -26.77 18.49
CA ALA A 353 -11.89 -26.95 19.93
C ALA A 353 -12.16 -28.41 20.37
N ASN A 354 -11.09 -29.04 20.85
CA ASN A 354 -11.00 -30.24 21.70
C ASN A 354 -11.27 -31.65 21.12
N ASP A 355 -10.16 -32.36 20.95
CA ASP A 355 -10.00 -33.77 21.31
C ASP A 355 -10.60 -34.07 22.71
N GLU A 356 -11.76 -34.72 22.75
CA GLU A 356 -12.04 -35.79 23.71
C GLU A 356 -13.19 -36.67 23.21
N ALA A 357 -12.92 -37.97 23.10
CA ALA A 357 -13.83 -38.96 22.55
C ALA A 357 -15.02 -39.28 23.49
N ALA A 358 -16.24 -39.15 22.99
CA ALA A 358 -17.44 -39.87 23.47
C ALA A 358 -18.52 -39.93 22.37
N PRO A 359 -19.41 -40.95 22.36
CA PRO A 359 -19.93 -41.52 21.11
C PRO A 359 -21.15 -40.79 20.52
N ALA A 360 -21.30 -41.01 19.21
CA ALA A 360 -22.36 -40.53 18.35
C ALA A 360 -23.78 -40.75 18.91
N ALA A 361 -24.53 -39.65 19.00
CA ALA A 361 -25.99 -39.66 18.97
C ALA A 361 -26.44 -38.93 17.71
N ALA A 362 -27.10 -39.68 16.82
CA ALA A 362 -27.73 -39.16 15.62
C ALA A 362 -28.85 -38.18 15.99
N GLY A 363 -28.68 -36.91 15.61
CA GLY A 363 -29.69 -35.88 15.67
C GLY A 363 -29.40 -34.87 14.57
N THR A 364 -30.27 -34.80 13.56
CA THR A 364 -30.26 -33.81 12.50
C THR A 364 -30.41 -32.40 13.09
N ALA A 365 -29.29 -31.77 13.42
CA ALA A 365 -29.24 -30.33 13.66
C ALA A 365 -28.96 -29.66 12.31
N ALA A 366 -29.98 -29.03 11.72
CA ALA A 366 -29.75 -28.04 10.69
C ALA A 366 -28.80 -26.99 11.28
N ALA A 367 -27.67 -26.75 10.60
CA ALA A 367 -26.73 -25.70 10.97
C ALA A 367 -27.50 -24.42 11.28
N ALA A 368 -27.25 -23.84 12.46
CA ALA A 368 -27.81 -22.54 12.80
C ALA A 368 -27.40 -21.55 11.69
N PRO A 369 -28.33 -20.79 11.08
CA PRO A 369 -27.96 -19.82 10.08
C PRO A 369 -26.98 -18.84 10.72
N ALA A 370 -25.78 -18.73 10.13
CA ALA A 370 -24.80 -17.74 10.55
C ALA A 370 -25.51 -16.39 10.69
N ALA A 371 -25.35 -15.73 11.85
CA ALA A 371 -26.00 -14.46 12.11
C ALA A 371 -25.59 -13.49 11.00
N LEU A 372 -26.54 -13.16 10.12
CA LEU A 372 -26.27 -12.25 9.01
C LEU A 372 -25.80 -10.91 9.60
N PRO A 373 -24.73 -10.31 9.08
CA PRO A 373 -24.14 -9.10 9.65
C PRO A 373 -25.00 -7.88 9.30
N TRP A 374 -26.18 -7.75 9.92
CA TRP A 374 -27.17 -6.72 9.59
C TRP A 374 -26.64 -5.28 9.74
N GLN A 375 -25.66 -5.07 10.64
CA GLN A 375 -24.95 -3.80 10.78
C GLN A 375 -24.23 -3.36 9.50
N ALA A 376 -23.83 -4.30 8.64
CA ALA A 376 -23.21 -3.98 7.35
C ALA A 376 -24.18 -3.22 6.41
N LEU A 377 -25.50 -3.37 6.59
CA LEU A 377 -26.51 -2.68 5.79
C LEU A 377 -26.52 -1.16 6.02
N GLU A 378 -26.03 -0.69 7.17
CA GLU A 378 -25.95 0.75 7.47
C GLU A 378 -24.70 1.41 6.90
N THR A 379 -23.72 0.61 6.43
CA THR A 379 -22.40 1.09 6.03
C THR A 379 -22.32 1.61 4.60
N ALA A 380 -23.29 1.26 3.74
CA ALA A 380 -23.30 1.63 2.33
C ALA A 380 -24.72 1.55 1.75
N ASP A 381 -24.94 2.30 0.67
CA ASP A 381 -26.15 2.20 -0.15
C ASP A 381 -25.82 1.42 -1.45
N ALA A 382 -26.83 0.79 -2.05
CA ALA A 382 -26.65 0.01 -3.28
C ALA A 382 -27.89 0.07 -4.20
N ASP A 383 -27.66 0.12 -5.51
CA ASP A 383 -28.68 -0.03 -6.56
C ASP A 383 -28.10 -0.96 -7.63
N VAL A 384 -28.37 -2.26 -7.51
CA VAL A 384 -27.76 -3.30 -8.33
C VAL A 384 -28.83 -4.14 -8.99
N THR A 385 -28.77 -4.23 -10.32
CA THR A 385 -29.58 -5.19 -11.09
C THR A 385 -28.79 -6.47 -11.30
N PHE A 386 -29.46 -7.61 -11.20
CA PHE A 386 -28.83 -8.91 -11.46
C PHE A 386 -29.69 -9.76 -12.40
N ASP A 387 -29.03 -10.50 -13.30
CA ASP A 387 -29.66 -11.46 -14.22
C ASP A 387 -28.80 -12.73 -14.29
N PHE A 388 -29.30 -13.80 -13.68
CA PHE A 388 -28.64 -15.11 -13.64
C PHE A 388 -29.49 -16.12 -14.41
N ARG A 389 -28.97 -16.60 -15.54
CA ARG A 389 -29.78 -17.40 -16.48
C ARG A 389 -29.83 -18.88 -16.13
N ASN A 390 -28.74 -19.43 -15.61
CA ASN A 390 -28.64 -20.82 -15.21
C ASN A 390 -28.00 -20.93 -13.83
N LEU A 391 -28.86 -20.94 -12.82
CA LEU A 391 -28.55 -21.19 -11.43
C LEU A 391 -28.44 -22.69 -11.22
N THR A 392 -27.30 -23.13 -10.72
CA THR A 392 -27.02 -24.55 -10.41
C THR A 392 -26.60 -24.66 -8.94
N SER A 393 -26.89 -25.81 -8.35
CA SER A 393 -26.43 -26.22 -7.02
C SER A 393 -25.88 -27.63 -7.12
N VAL A 394 -25.17 -28.10 -6.09
CA VAL A 394 -24.46 -29.40 -6.04
C VAL A 394 -25.29 -30.57 -6.58
N ASN A 395 -26.61 -30.54 -6.40
CA ASN A 395 -27.51 -31.63 -6.81
C ASN A 395 -28.66 -31.23 -7.76
N ALA A 396 -28.73 -29.99 -8.26
CA ALA A 396 -29.86 -29.57 -9.10
C ALA A 396 -29.59 -28.31 -9.95
N ALA A 397 -30.11 -28.31 -11.18
CA ALA A 397 -30.36 -27.08 -11.92
C ALA A 397 -31.60 -26.41 -11.33
N LEU A 398 -31.41 -25.21 -10.79
CA LEU A 398 -32.45 -24.46 -10.10
C LEU A 398 -33.25 -23.60 -11.07
N GLY A 399 -32.63 -23.05 -12.13
CA GLY A 399 -33.32 -22.29 -13.19
C GLY A 399 -32.75 -20.89 -13.37
N SER A 400 -33.57 -19.86 -13.59
CA SER A 400 -33.09 -18.47 -13.73
C SER A 400 -33.54 -17.59 -12.57
N VAL A 401 -32.74 -16.62 -12.15
CA VAL A 401 -33.11 -15.61 -11.16
C VAL A 401 -32.68 -14.24 -11.63
N ASN A 402 -33.60 -13.28 -11.66
CA ASN A 402 -33.25 -11.89 -11.92
C ASN A 402 -34.01 -10.94 -11.00
N GLY A 403 -33.49 -9.73 -10.88
CA GLY A 403 -34.09 -8.72 -10.03
C GLY A 403 -33.23 -7.47 -9.85
N ARG A 404 -33.65 -6.67 -8.87
CA ARG A 404 -32.97 -5.44 -8.46
C ARG A 404 -32.87 -5.40 -6.94
N VAL A 405 -31.68 -5.09 -6.45
CA VAL A 405 -31.38 -4.83 -5.05
C VAL A 405 -31.28 -3.31 -4.88
N ASP A 406 -32.09 -2.76 -4.00
CA ASP A 406 -32.03 -1.37 -3.54
C ASP A 406 -31.73 -1.37 -2.03
N LEU A 407 -30.55 -0.92 -1.64
CA LEU A 407 -30.18 -0.68 -0.26
C LEU A 407 -30.07 0.82 -0.07
N SER A 408 -30.97 1.37 0.73
CA SER A 408 -31.02 2.80 1.02
C SER A 408 -31.19 2.99 2.52
N GLY A 409 -30.21 3.57 3.19
CA GLY A 409 -30.38 4.00 4.57
C GLY A 409 -30.48 2.86 5.60
N GLY A 410 -29.90 1.67 5.33
CA GLY A 410 -30.06 0.48 6.19
C GLY A 410 -31.31 -0.35 5.90
N ARG A 411 -32.10 0.02 4.88
CA ARG A 411 -33.23 -0.75 4.36
C ARG A 411 -32.88 -1.37 3.02
N LEU A 412 -32.85 -2.70 2.97
CA LEU A 412 -32.65 -3.52 1.79
C LEU A 412 -34.01 -3.94 1.22
N VAL A 413 -34.25 -3.63 -0.05
CA VAL A 413 -35.41 -4.06 -0.82
C VAL A 413 -34.91 -4.81 -2.05
N VAL A 414 -35.39 -6.04 -2.25
CA VAL A 414 -35.17 -6.80 -3.48
C VAL A 414 -36.51 -6.90 -4.21
N GLU A 415 -36.68 -6.07 -5.24
CA GLU A 415 -37.92 -5.99 -6.01
C GLU A 415 -37.69 -5.49 -7.45
N PRO A 416 -38.23 -6.18 -8.48
CA PRO A 416 -38.83 -7.51 -8.40
C PRO A 416 -37.74 -8.58 -8.16
N LEU A 417 -38.09 -9.67 -7.47
CA LEU A 417 -37.31 -10.91 -7.51
C LEU A 417 -38.12 -11.94 -8.30
N VAL A 418 -37.65 -12.30 -9.49
CA VAL A 418 -38.30 -13.32 -10.33
C VAL A 418 -37.37 -14.52 -10.44
N ALA A 419 -37.82 -15.67 -9.95
CA ALA A 419 -37.12 -16.94 -10.08
C ALA A 419 -37.94 -17.91 -10.93
N ASN A 420 -37.44 -18.28 -12.10
CA ASN A 420 -38.04 -19.32 -12.94
C ASN A 420 -37.36 -20.64 -12.61
N LEU A 421 -37.99 -21.42 -11.73
CA LEU A 421 -37.46 -22.71 -11.30
C LEU A 421 -38.12 -23.87 -12.05
N ALA A 422 -37.50 -25.05 -12.01
CA ALA A 422 -38.02 -26.25 -12.68
C ALA A 422 -39.49 -26.61 -12.31
N GLY A 423 -39.98 -26.12 -11.17
CA GLY A 423 -41.36 -26.29 -10.70
C GLY A 423 -42.32 -25.10 -10.91
N GLY A 424 -41.87 -23.99 -11.51
CA GLY A 424 -42.70 -22.80 -11.76
C GLY A 424 -41.99 -21.46 -11.55
N THR A 425 -42.71 -20.36 -11.78
CA THR A 425 -42.20 -18.99 -11.58
C THR A 425 -42.59 -18.48 -10.20
N ILE A 426 -41.60 -18.05 -9.43
CA ILE A 426 -41.75 -17.36 -8.15
C ILE A 426 -41.53 -15.88 -8.40
N ASN A 427 -42.52 -15.07 -8.02
CA ASN A 427 -42.37 -13.62 -7.89
C ASN A 427 -42.36 -13.30 -6.40
N ALA A 428 -41.28 -12.71 -5.91
CA ALA A 428 -41.11 -12.37 -4.50
C ALA A 428 -40.64 -10.92 -4.35
N GLN A 429 -40.88 -10.40 -3.15
CA GLN A 429 -40.31 -9.16 -2.66
C GLN A 429 -39.63 -9.48 -1.33
N ILE A 430 -38.36 -9.11 -1.20
CA ILE A 430 -37.62 -9.27 0.07
C ILE A 430 -37.39 -7.87 0.63
N ILE A 431 -37.75 -7.65 1.89
CA ILE A 431 -37.46 -6.42 2.62
C ILE A 431 -36.73 -6.80 3.90
N ALA A 432 -35.56 -6.22 4.12
CA ALA A 432 -34.82 -6.31 5.37
C ALA A 432 -34.47 -4.91 5.85
N GLU A 433 -34.64 -4.66 7.15
CA GLU A 433 -34.32 -3.38 7.78
C GLU A 433 -33.38 -3.65 8.96
N SER A 434 -32.30 -2.86 9.06
CA SER A 434 -31.48 -2.86 10.27
C SER A 434 -32.29 -2.25 11.41
N ILE A 435 -32.58 -3.06 12.42
CA ILE A 435 -33.16 -2.59 13.67
C ILE A 435 -31.98 -2.38 14.62
N GLY A 436 -31.55 -1.12 14.76
CA GLY A 436 -30.44 -0.75 15.64
C GLY A 436 -30.60 -1.39 17.03
N GLN A 437 -29.53 -1.98 17.56
CA GLN A 437 -29.54 -2.42 18.96
C GLN A 437 -29.58 -1.18 19.86
N PHE A 438 -30.59 -1.12 20.75
CA PHE A 438 -30.73 -0.09 21.78
C PHE A 438 -29.66 -0.20 22.87
#